data_AF-A0A9D7JUG7-F1
#
_entry.id   AF-A0A9D7JUG7-F1
#
_cell.length_a   1.000
_cell.length_b   1.000
_cell.length_c   1.000
_cell.angle_alpha   90.00
_cell.angle_beta   90.00
_cell.angle_gamma   90.00
#
_symmetry.space_group_name_H-M   'P 1'
#
loop_
_entity.id
_entity.type
_entity.pdbx_description
1 polymer ?
#
loop_
_entity_poly.entity_id
_entity_poly.type
_entity_poly.pdbx_seq_one_letter_code
_entity_poly.pdbx_strand_id
1 'polypeptide(L)'
;MPGLKGCLLLENYEVHNNRMGGLIQDLSHLKNLGTLTLSDNNFSGPLPKLDKFPGLKEVWLANNSFTGSLEDYTISNPLLRRGTFEGNKLTFSNIIKYHDKIKTLIEVTNKWSQSLFTYAPQDTIYRDTTIFINNNTPYTLDLLIDDTVTTSTYAWYKNGSLYKTMKGNKLPFNPCTNNDAGTYTVKITNPIAPQLTLVSYQIRLMTNAASEEQDCANARIITITPCYQKIVIDSMIGPGRVLDEADNSCLDFNNTDPLNNQSESNSKWFKWTATQKYKSHL
;
A
#
# COMPACT_ATOMS: atom_id res chain seq x y z
N MET A 1 13.83 4.31 -9.58
CA MET A 1 14.45 5.58 -9.16
C MET A 1 15.75 5.78 -9.91
N PRO A 2 16.12 7.01 -10.33
CA PRO A 2 17.42 7.29 -10.90
C PRO A 2 18.54 6.97 -9.91
N GLY A 3 19.72 6.58 -10.41
CA GLY A 3 20.86 6.25 -9.56
C GLY A 3 21.40 7.49 -8.85
N LEU A 4 21.22 7.58 -7.53
CA LEU A 4 21.71 8.70 -6.70
C LEU A 4 23.11 8.46 -6.12
N LYS A 5 23.80 7.40 -6.57
CA LYS A 5 25.11 7.00 -6.09
C LYS A 5 26.14 8.05 -6.49
N GLY A 6 26.57 8.88 -5.54
CA GLY A 6 27.51 9.99 -5.75
C GLY A 6 26.97 11.37 -5.39
N CYS A 7 25.66 11.52 -5.17
CA CYS A 7 25.04 12.78 -4.75
C CYS A 7 25.24 13.07 -3.25
N LEU A 8 26.48 13.07 -2.76
CA LEU A 8 26.81 13.12 -1.33
C LEU A 8 26.44 14.46 -0.66
N LEU A 9 26.30 15.54 -1.44
CA LEU A 9 25.94 16.88 -0.96
C LEU A 9 24.43 17.18 -1.09
N LEU A 10 23.61 16.19 -1.43
CA LEU A 10 22.18 16.41 -1.63
C LEU A 10 21.49 16.73 -0.29
N GLU A 11 20.90 17.92 -0.21
CA GLU A 11 20.13 18.38 0.96
C GLU A 11 18.62 18.17 0.80
N ASN A 12 18.11 18.28 -0.43
CA ASN A 12 16.69 18.14 -0.74
C ASN A 12 16.50 17.19 -1.91
N TYR A 13 15.66 16.17 -1.73
CA TYR A 13 15.29 15.25 -2.79
C TYR A 13 13.77 15.25 -2.98
N GLU A 14 13.34 15.82 -4.10
CA GLU A 14 11.93 16.09 -4.38
C GLU A 14 11.44 15.32 -5.61
N VAL A 15 10.59 14.33 -5.37
CA VAL A 15 9.98 13.44 -6.36
C VAL A 15 8.52 13.26 -5.97
N HIS A 16 7.67 14.23 -6.30
CA HIS A 16 6.24 14.18 -5.94
C HIS A 16 5.35 14.42 -7.15
N ASN A 17 4.09 13.99 -7.09
CA ASN A 17 3.12 14.12 -8.18
C ASN A 17 3.59 13.46 -9.49
N ASN A 18 4.03 12.21 -9.39
CA ASN A 18 4.53 11.44 -10.51
C ASN A 18 3.86 10.06 -10.53
N ARG A 19 4.23 9.22 -11.50
CA ARG A 19 3.77 7.82 -11.62
C ARG A 19 4.90 6.84 -11.31
N MET A 20 5.87 7.25 -10.48
CA MET A 20 7.01 6.41 -10.17
C MET A 20 6.59 5.31 -9.20
N GLY A 21 7.06 4.09 -9.43
CA GLY A 21 6.73 2.96 -8.57
C GLY A 21 7.91 2.05 -8.28
N GLY A 22 7.57 0.91 -7.68
CA GLY A 22 8.54 -0.08 -7.20
C GLY A 22 9.04 0.22 -5.79
N LEU A 23 10.09 -0.49 -5.39
CA LEU A 23 10.73 -0.34 -4.09
C LEU A 23 11.66 0.87 -4.07
N ILE A 24 11.73 1.56 -2.93
CA ILE A 24 12.75 2.57 -2.69
C ILE A 24 14.09 1.88 -2.50
N GLN A 25 15.07 2.26 -3.33
CA GLN A 25 16.44 1.77 -3.19
C GLN A 25 17.06 2.30 -1.90
N ASP A 26 18.14 1.66 -1.45
CA ASP A 26 18.87 2.16 -0.28
C ASP A 26 19.39 3.59 -0.55
N LEU A 27 18.92 4.52 0.27
CA LEU A 27 19.29 5.94 0.22
C LEU A 27 20.38 6.27 1.26
N SER A 28 20.90 5.28 1.99
CA SER A 28 21.79 5.45 3.14
C SER A 28 23.03 6.32 2.93
N HIS A 29 23.47 6.50 1.68
CA HIS A 29 24.61 7.34 1.32
C HIS A 29 24.32 8.85 1.30
N LEU A 30 23.05 9.27 1.30
CA LEU A 30 22.65 10.68 1.25
C LEU A 30 22.70 11.36 2.64
N LYS A 31 23.89 11.39 3.27
CA LYS A 31 24.06 11.82 4.68
C LYS A 31 23.63 13.26 5.00
N ASN A 32 23.61 14.13 3.99
CA ASN A 32 23.27 15.54 4.12
C ASN A 32 21.79 15.85 3.88
N LEU A 33 20.96 14.83 3.66
CA LEU A 33 19.55 15.03 3.33
C LEU A 33 18.80 15.66 4.52
N GLY A 34 18.21 16.83 4.28
CA GLY A 34 17.33 17.56 5.18
C GLY A 34 15.85 17.35 4.86
N THR A 35 15.50 17.17 3.59
CA THR A 35 14.12 16.98 3.12
C THR A 35 14.03 15.85 2.09
N LEU A 36 13.10 14.92 2.32
CA LEU A 36 12.73 13.85 1.40
C LEU A 36 11.25 13.95 1.02
N THR A 37 10.95 14.19 -0.26
CA THR A 37 9.57 14.27 -0.75
C THR A 37 9.35 13.22 -1.82
N LEU A 38 8.52 12.22 -1.52
CA LEU A 38 8.12 11.12 -2.42
C LEU A 38 6.59 11.03 -2.62
N SER A 39 5.82 11.97 -2.07
CA SER A 39 4.36 11.91 -2.05
C SER A 39 3.73 11.80 -3.45
N ASP A 40 2.52 11.26 -3.53
CA ASP A 40 1.72 11.22 -4.76
C ASP A 40 2.45 10.49 -5.89
N ASN A 41 2.74 9.21 -5.62
CA ASN A 41 3.42 8.27 -6.51
C ASN A 41 2.84 6.86 -6.34
N ASN A 42 3.46 5.87 -6.98
CA ASN A 42 3.10 4.45 -6.92
C ASN A 42 4.20 3.62 -6.21
N PHE A 43 5.00 4.22 -5.33
CA PHE A 43 6.02 3.49 -4.58
C PHE A 43 5.40 2.47 -3.64
N SER A 44 6.11 1.39 -3.38
CA SER A 44 5.60 0.24 -2.61
C SER A 44 6.68 -0.38 -1.73
N GLY A 45 6.27 -1.32 -0.88
CA GLY A 45 7.17 -1.99 0.06
C GLY A 45 7.38 -1.20 1.35
N PRO A 46 8.38 -1.56 2.18
CA PRO A 46 8.57 -0.91 3.46
C PRO A 46 8.95 0.56 3.30
N LEU A 47 8.54 1.40 4.26
CA LEU A 47 9.03 2.76 4.42
C LEU A 47 10.57 2.79 4.39
N PRO A 48 11.19 3.80 3.74
CA PRO A 48 12.64 3.90 3.68
C PRO A 48 13.23 4.04 5.09
N LYS A 49 14.35 3.37 5.35
CA LYS A 49 15.04 3.49 6.65
C LYS A 49 15.70 4.85 6.75
N LEU A 50 15.43 5.57 7.84
CA LEU A 50 15.95 6.93 8.03
C LEU A 50 17.10 7.03 9.03
N ASP A 51 17.47 5.94 9.68
CA ASP A 51 18.57 5.87 10.67
C ASP A 51 19.92 6.38 10.12
N LYS A 52 20.02 6.59 8.81
CA LYS A 52 21.21 7.06 8.10
C LYS A 52 21.19 8.55 7.71
N PHE A 53 20.13 9.31 8.04
CA PHE A 53 19.96 10.74 7.71
C PHE A 53 19.95 11.65 8.95
N PRO A 54 21.08 11.83 9.65
CA PRO A 54 21.10 12.53 10.93
C PRO A 54 20.60 13.99 10.87
N GLY A 55 20.58 14.60 9.68
CA GLY A 55 20.11 15.96 9.43
C GLY A 55 18.66 16.08 8.96
N LEU A 56 17.92 14.98 8.81
CA LEU A 56 16.59 15.01 8.21
C LEU A 56 15.58 15.72 9.12
N LYS A 57 14.90 16.70 8.55
CA LYS A 57 13.88 17.52 9.22
C LYS A 57 12.48 17.22 8.71
N GLU A 58 12.38 16.77 7.46
CA GLU A 58 11.10 16.66 6.76
C GLU A 58 11.04 15.43 5.88
N VAL A 59 9.91 14.76 5.93
CA VAL A 59 9.62 13.61 5.08
C VAL A 59 8.16 13.64 4.63
N TRP A 60 7.96 13.52 3.33
CA TRP A 60 6.63 13.58 2.71
C TRP A 60 6.45 12.31 1.88
N LEU A 61 5.69 11.35 2.39
CA LEU A 61 5.54 10.01 1.79
C LEU A 61 4.08 9.66 1.50
N ALA A 62 3.19 10.65 1.59
CA ALA A 62 1.75 10.45 1.46
C ALA A 62 1.37 9.86 0.08
N ASN A 63 0.22 9.22 -0.01
CA ASN A 63 -0.37 8.75 -1.26
C ASN A 63 0.59 7.88 -2.08
N ASN A 64 0.97 6.75 -1.48
CA ASN A 64 1.82 5.70 -2.06
C ASN A 64 1.27 4.33 -1.59
N SER A 65 2.04 3.26 -1.71
CA SER A 65 1.70 1.92 -1.22
C SER A 65 2.72 1.42 -0.19
N PHE A 66 3.26 2.31 0.65
CA PHE A 66 4.24 1.94 1.65
C PHE A 66 3.62 1.11 2.79
N THR A 67 4.40 0.17 3.30
CA THR A 67 4.12 -0.65 4.49
C THR A 67 5.23 -0.45 5.53
N GLY A 68 5.15 -1.15 6.66
CA GLY A 68 6.25 -1.19 7.63
C GLY A 68 6.15 -0.16 8.76
N SER A 69 7.18 -0.10 9.59
CA SER A 69 7.14 0.59 10.89
C SER A 69 7.53 2.07 10.82
N LEU A 70 6.93 2.89 11.69
CA LEU A 70 7.30 4.30 11.90
C LEU A 70 8.47 4.49 12.90
N GLU A 71 9.21 3.44 13.25
CA GLU A 71 10.31 3.48 14.21
C GLU A 71 11.36 4.55 13.89
N ASP A 72 11.89 4.54 12.66
CA ASP A 72 12.95 5.45 12.24
C ASP A 72 12.51 6.92 12.16
N TYR A 73 11.20 7.12 12.08
CA TYR A 73 10.53 8.41 11.93
C TYR A 73 10.15 9.03 13.28
N THR A 74 10.32 8.28 14.36
CA THR A 74 9.89 8.67 15.71
C THR A 74 11.00 8.52 16.75
N ILE A 75 11.95 7.62 16.53
CA ILE A 75 13.05 7.31 17.45
C ILE A 75 14.40 7.74 16.86
N SER A 76 14.70 7.28 15.64
CA SER A 76 16.04 7.36 15.06
C SER A 76 16.43 8.76 14.57
N ASN A 77 15.45 9.65 14.33
CA ASN A 77 15.68 11.02 13.85
C ASN A 77 15.14 12.09 14.80
N PRO A 78 15.94 12.57 15.77
CA PRO A 78 15.51 13.57 16.74
C PRO A 78 15.31 14.97 16.11
N LEU A 79 15.78 15.19 14.88
CA LEU A 79 15.59 16.45 14.15
C LEU A 79 14.35 16.46 13.25
N LEU A 80 13.66 15.34 13.09
CA LEU A 80 12.43 15.30 12.30
C LEU A 80 11.36 16.18 12.95
N ARG A 81 10.72 17.03 12.15
CA ARG A 81 9.66 17.97 12.56
C ARG A 81 8.38 17.78 11.75
N ARG A 82 8.49 17.25 10.53
CA ARG A 82 7.36 17.06 9.60
C ARG A 82 7.42 15.67 8.97
N GLY A 83 6.28 15.00 8.90
CA GLY A 83 6.15 13.62 8.43
C GLY A 83 4.75 13.32 7.92
N THR A 84 4.56 13.16 6.60
CA THR A 84 3.27 12.73 6.05
C THR A 84 3.33 11.28 5.58
N PHE A 85 2.35 10.50 6.01
CA PHE A 85 2.26 9.07 5.76
C PHE A 85 0.84 8.63 5.39
N GLU A 86 -0.14 9.55 5.35
CA GLU A 86 -1.50 9.27 4.91
C GLU A 86 -1.56 8.68 3.49
N GLY A 87 -2.59 7.91 3.20
CA GLY A 87 -2.76 7.28 1.89
C GLY A 87 -1.71 6.22 1.56
N ASN A 88 -1.17 5.53 2.57
CA ASN A 88 -0.29 4.35 2.42
C ASN A 88 -0.98 3.09 2.93
N LYS A 89 -0.24 1.99 3.15
CA LYS A 89 -0.74 0.70 3.63
C LYS A 89 -0.27 0.39 5.05
N LEU A 90 -0.18 1.42 5.90
CA LEU A 90 0.16 1.26 7.32
C LEU A 90 -1.05 0.78 8.11
N THR A 91 -0.82 -0.12 9.07
CA THR A 91 -1.85 -0.66 9.96
C THR A 91 -1.59 -0.27 11.42
N PHE A 92 -2.42 -0.72 12.38
CA PHE A 92 -2.25 -0.33 13.78
C PHE A 92 -0.93 -0.83 14.35
N SER A 93 -0.46 -2.04 13.97
CA SER A 93 0.83 -2.56 14.43
C SER A 93 2.01 -1.66 14.06
N ASN A 94 1.90 -0.88 12.98
CA ASN A 94 2.93 0.06 12.56
C ASN A 94 2.96 1.35 13.39
N ILE A 95 1.85 1.69 14.06
CA ILE A 95 1.64 3.00 14.70
C ILE A 95 1.61 2.89 16.22
N ILE A 96 0.85 1.95 16.78
CA ILE A 96 0.53 1.93 18.22
C ILE A 96 1.77 1.80 19.11
N LYS A 97 2.81 1.09 18.64
CA LYS A 97 4.08 0.92 19.36
C LYS A 97 4.82 2.24 19.57
N TYR A 98 4.59 3.23 18.71
CA TYR A 98 5.28 4.52 18.70
C TYR A 98 4.35 5.68 19.06
N HIS A 99 3.12 5.38 19.52
CA HIS A 99 2.07 6.38 19.72
C HIS A 99 2.50 7.55 20.60
N ASP A 100 3.08 7.31 21.78
CA ASP A 100 3.45 8.40 22.70
C ASP A 100 4.48 9.35 22.08
N LYS A 101 5.39 8.81 21.27
CA LYS A 101 6.39 9.61 20.54
C LYS A 101 5.75 10.39 19.40
N ILE A 102 4.86 9.77 18.63
CA ILE A 102 4.08 10.43 17.58
C ILE A 102 3.24 11.56 18.18
N LYS A 103 2.58 11.31 19.31
CA LYS A 103 1.79 12.30 20.06
C LYS A 103 2.67 13.47 20.52
N THR A 104 3.81 13.17 21.13
CA THR A 104 4.78 14.21 21.55
C THR A 104 5.26 15.04 20.36
N LEU A 105 5.59 14.40 19.24
CA LEU A 105 5.96 15.09 18.00
C LEU A 105 4.83 15.99 17.54
N ILE A 106 3.60 15.50 17.42
CA ILE A 106 2.42 16.31 17.04
C ILE A 106 2.25 17.50 17.98
N GLU A 107 2.37 17.33 19.29
CA GLU A 107 2.21 18.40 20.28
C GLU A 107 3.32 19.47 20.23
N VAL A 108 4.59 19.06 20.10
CA VAL A 108 5.74 19.97 19.97
C VAL A 108 5.63 20.79 18.70
N THR A 109 5.22 20.15 17.62
CA THR A 109 5.22 20.70 16.28
C THR A 109 4.02 21.67 16.13
N ASN A 110 2.84 21.35 16.68
CA ASN A 110 1.67 22.24 16.68
C ASN A 110 1.85 23.60 17.38
N LYS A 111 2.84 23.77 18.27
CA LYS A 111 3.17 25.07 18.89
C LYS A 111 3.77 26.11 17.93
N TRP A 112 4.23 25.68 16.75
CA TRP A 112 4.90 26.54 15.76
C TRP A 112 4.10 26.73 14.46
N SER A 113 2.83 26.31 14.42
CA SER A 113 1.89 26.46 13.29
C SER A 113 2.40 25.97 11.91
N GLN A 114 3.43 25.11 11.83
CA GLN A 114 3.94 24.59 10.56
C GLN A 114 4.34 23.12 10.63
N SER A 115 3.43 22.28 11.12
CA SER A 115 3.84 21.04 11.73
C SER A 115 2.82 19.95 11.54
N LEU A 116 3.12 19.14 10.53
CA LEU A 116 2.27 18.12 9.97
C LEU A 116 2.95 16.79 10.26
N PHE A 117 2.43 16.05 11.25
CA PHE A 117 2.70 14.62 11.37
C PHE A 117 1.39 13.87 11.22
N THR A 118 1.17 13.29 10.04
CA THR A 118 -0.09 12.67 9.63
C THR A 118 0.13 11.25 9.19
N TYR A 119 -0.69 10.33 9.69
CA TYR A 119 -0.67 8.92 9.32
C TYR A 119 -2.07 8.40 8.99
N ALA A 120 -3.07 9.26 8.94
CA ALA A 120 -4.44 8.89 8.64
C ALA A 120 -5.04 9.88 7.64
N PRO A 121 -5.90 9.42 6.70
CA PRO A 121 -6.32 8.03 6.51
C PRO A 121 -5.22 7.13 5.92
N GLN A 122 -5.42 5.81 5.94
CA GLN A 122 -4.63 4.84 5.18
C GLN A 122 -5.50 4.23 4.08
N ASP A 123 -4.86 3.61 3.09
CA ASP A 123 -5.51 2.88 2.01
C ASP A 123 -6.38 1.75 2.57
N THR A 124 -7.35 1.36 1.76
CA THR A 124 -8.30 0.30 2.07
C THR A 124 -7.54 -1.01 2.23
N ILE A 125 -7.80 -1.72 3.34
CA ILE A 125 -7.17 -2.99 3.65
C ILE A 125 -7.86 -4.15 2.96
N TYR A 126 -7.21 -5.31 2.99
CA TYR A 126 -7.68 -6.51 2.28
C TYR A 126 -7.76 -6.24 0.76
N ARG A 127 -8.36 -7.16 0.00
CA ARG A 127 -8.61 -6.95 -1.44
C ARG A 127 -10.03 -7.38 -1.76
N ASP A 128 -10.62 -6.84 -2.81
CA ASP A 128 -11.90 -7.35 -3.30
C ASP A 128 -11.76 -8.85 -3.58
N THR A 129 -12.49 -9.67 -2.83
CA THR A 129 -12.33 -11.14 -2.82
C THR A 129 -13.70 -11.80 -2.76
N THR A 130 -13.86 -12.87 -3.54
CA THR A 130 -14.99 -13.81 -3.41
C THR A 130 -14.50 -15.09 -2.75
N ILE A 131 -15.17 -15.51 -1.69
CA ILE A 131 -14.85 -16.68 -0.88
C ILE A 131 -16.04 -17.62 -0.93
N PHE A 132 -15.78 -18.87 -1.33
CA PHE A 132 -16.79 -19.92 -1.34
C PHE A 132 -16.76 -20.70 -0.02
N ILE A 133 -17.89 -20.71 0.68
CA ILE A 133 -18.09 -21.43 1.95
C ILE A 133 -18.95 -22.68 1.73
N ASN A 134 -18.62 -23.75 2.45
CA ASN A 134 -19.42 -24.98 2.44
C ASN A 134 -20.39 -24.98 3.61
N ASN A 135 -21.67 -25.24 3.32
CA ASN A 135 -22.70 -25.35 4.34
C ASN A 135 -22.33 -26.45 5.36
N ASN A 136 -22.60 -26.20 6.64
CA ASN A 136 -22.28 -27.08 7.77
C ASN A 136 -20.79 -27.33 8.03
N THR A 137 -19.88 -26.53 7.46
CA THR A 137 -18.44 -26.60 7.75
C THR A 137 -17.96 -25.35 8.48
N PRO A 138 -17.05 -25.45 9.46
CA PRO A 138 -16.48 -24.27 10.08
C PRO A 138 -15.59 -23.51 9.09
N TYR A 139 -15.68 -22.19 9.12
CA TYR A 139 -14.81 -21.30 8.36
C TYR A 139 -14.42 -20.10 9.23
N THR A 140 -13.25 -19.52 8.99
CA THR A 140 -12.84 -18.28 9.66
C THR A 140 -12.31 -17.33 8.62
N LEU A 141 -12.98 -16.19 8.50
CA LEU A 141 -12.51 -15.09 7.67
C LEU A 141 -11.39 -14.36 8.42
N ASP A 142 -10.16 -14.53 7.95
CA ASP A 142 -8.96 -13.91 8.51
C ASP A 142 -8.55 -12.71 7.66
N LEU A 143 -8.41 -11.54 8.28
CA LEU A 143 -7.94 -10.33 7.61
C LEU A 143 -6.43 -10.32 7.36
N LEU A 144 -5.67 -11.22 8.01
CA LEU A 144 -4.21 -11.36 7.87
C LEU A 144 -3.43 -10.07 8.18
N ILE A 145 -3.99 -9.24 9.07
CA ILE A 145 -3.35 -8.01 9.55
C ILE A 145 -3.36 -7.99 11.07
N ASP A 146 -2.33 -7.38 11.67
CA ASP A 146 -2.35 -6.98 13.07
C ASP A 146 -2.69 -8.13 14.05
N ASP A 147 -2.26 -9.37 13.76
CA ASP A 147 -2.53 -10.56 14.60
C ASP A 147 -2.08 -10.39 16.07
N THR A 148 -1.09 -9.53 16.31
CA THR A 148 -0.55 -9.23 17.63
C THR A 148 -1.22 -8.03 18.32
N VAL A 149 -2.11 -7.31 17.63
CA VAL A 149 -2.79 -6.11 18.16
C VAL A 149 -4.12 -6.51 18.80
N THR A 150 -4.12 -6.61 20.12
CA THR A 150 -5.30 -7.01 20.91
C THR A 150 -6.23 -5.85 21.28
N THR A 151 -5.77 -4.61 21.15
CA THR A 151 -6.50 -3.41 21.58
C THR A 151 -7.53 -2.91 20.56
N SER A 152 -7.39 -3.29 19.28
CA SER A 152 -8.28 -2.87 18.20
C SER A 152 -9.71 -3.42 18.34
N THR A 153 -10.69 -2.67 17.85
CA THR A 153 -12.09 -3.06 17.75
C THR A 153 -12.47 -3.21 16.28
N TYR A 154 -13.10 -4.33 15.93
CA TYR A 154 -13.46 -4.69 14.56
C TYR A 154 -14.99 -4.68 14.45
N ALA A 155 -15.53 -3.69 13.73
CA ALA A 155 -16.96 -3.58 13.41
C ALA A 155 -17.20 -4.13 12.01
N TRP A 156 -17.74 -5.34 11.95
CA TRP A 156 -18.11 -6.04 10.72
C TRP A 156 -19.50 -5.65 10.28
N TYR A 157 -19.65 -5.37 9.00
CA TYR A 157 -20.90 -5.07 8.34
C TYR A 157 -21.20 -6.17 7.33
N LYS A 158 -22.47 -6.58 7.25
CA LYS A 158 -22.98 -7.52 6.27
C LYS A 158 -24.07 -6.83 5.47
N ASN A 159 -23.91 -6.80 4.15
CA ASN A 159 -24.83 -6.13 3.22
C ASN A 159 -25.11 -4.66 3.61
N GLY A 160 -24.09 -3.96 4.12
CA GLY A 160 -24.17 -2.56 4.56
C GLY A 160 -24.63 -2.34 5.99
N SER A 161 -25.25 -3.32 6.65
CA SER A 161 -25.71 -3.22 8.04
C SER A 161 -24.69 -3.76 9.03
N LEU A 162 -24.57 -3.15 10.21
CA LEU A 162 -23.69 -3.65 11.27
C LEU A 162 -24.10 -5.09 11.61
N TYR A 163 -23.17 -6.03 11.42
CA TYR A 163 -23.36 -7.45 11.69
C TYR A 163 -22.85 -7.81 13.08
N LYS A 164 -21.61 -7.42 13.40
CA LYS A 164 -20.97 -7.78 14.67
C LYS A 164 -19.82 -6.83 14.99
N THR A 165 -19.66 -6.52 16.27
CA THR A 165 -18.45 -5.88 16.80
C THR A 165 -17.68 -6.87 17.66
N MET A 166 -16.37 -6.98 17.44
CA MET A 166 -15.54 -7.92 18.18
C MET A 166 -14.09 -7.44 18.36
N LYS A 167 -13.34 -8.19 19.16
CA LYS A 167 -11.89 -8.10 19.27
C LYS A 167 -11.26 -9.19 18.40
N GLY A 168 -10.13 -8.87 17.77
CA GLY A 168 -9.42 -9.77 16.87
C GLY A 168 -9.82 -9.62 15.39
N ASN A 169 -8.88 -9.99 14.54
CA ASN A 169 -8.91 -9.85 13.08
C ASN A 169 -9.56 -11.02 12.34
N LYS A 170 -10.11 -11.99 13.08
CA LYS A 170 -10.69 -13.24 12.55
C LYS A 170 -12.18 -13.28 12.87
N LEU A 171 -13.03 -13.40 11.84
CA LEU A 171 -14.47 -13.59 11.99
C LEU A 171 -14.83 -15.08 11.80
N PRO A 172 -15.12 -15.82 12.89
CA PRO A 172 -15.43 -17.24 12.81
C PRO A 172 -16.90 -17.49 12.46
N PHE A 173 -17.12 -18.55 11.69
CA PHE A 173 -18.40 -19.17 11.36
C PHE A 173 -18.31 -20.64 11.78
N ASN A 174 -19.11 -21.07 12.76
CA ASN A 174 -18.99 -22.40 13.34
C ASN A 174 -20.36 -23.01 13.66
N PRO A 175 -20.97 -23.78 12.74
CA PRO A 175 -20.57 -23.96 11.33
C PRO A 175 -21.06 -22.80 10.45
N CYS A 176 -20.59 -22.75 9.20
CA CYS A 176 -21.20 -21.93 8.15
C CYS A 176 -22.60 -22.42 7.80
N THR A 177 -23.49 -21.47 7.52
CA THR A 177 -24.84 -21.69 7.01
C THR A 177 -25.06 -20.90 5.73
N ASN A 178 -26.11 -21.23 4.98
CA ASN A 178 -26.48 -20.42 3.80
C ASN A 178 -26.80 -18.96 4.14
N ASN A 179 -27.24 -18.70 5.38
CA ASN A 179 -27.50 -17.35 5.88
C ASN A 179 -26.22 -16.54 6.11
N ASP A 180 -25.03 -17.16 6.07
CA ASP A 180 -23.74 -16.47 6.16
C ASP A 180 -23.28 -15.90 4.82
N ALA A 181 -23.89 -16.30 3.69
CA ALA A 181 -23.61 -15.67 2.40
C ALA A 181 -23.96 -14.17 2.42
N GLY A 182 -23.17 -13.35 1.74
CA GLY A 182 -23.37 -11.90 1.67
C GLY A 182 -22.07 -11.12 1.42
N THR A 183 -22.20 -9.81 1.32
CA THR A 183 -21.04 -8.91 1.17
C THR A 183 -20.65 -8.36 2.53
N TYR A 184 -19.41 -8.59 2.93
CA TYR A 184 -18.85 -8.15 4.19
C TYR A 184 -17.87 -7.00 3.99
N THR A 185 -17.88 -6.06 4.93
CA THR A 185 -16.82 -5.06 5.11
C THR A 185 -16.51 -4.94 6.59
N VAL A 186 -15.31 -4.45 6.92
CA VAL A 186 -14.93 -4.18 8.32
C VAL A 186 -14.40 -2.76 8.46
N LYS A 187 -14.79 -2.11 9.57
CA LYS A 187 -14.16 -0.89 10.07
C LYS A 187 -13.42 -1.19 11.35
N ILE A 188 -12.13 -0.86 11.41
CA ILE A 188 -11.26 -1.16 12.55
C ILE A 188 -10.83 0.15 13.19
N THR A 189 -11.01 0.26 14.50
CA THR A 189 -10.54 1.40 15.30
C THR A 189 -9.62 0.91 16.42
N ASN A 190 -8.74 1.78 16.90
CA ASN A 190 -7.89 1.48 18.05
C ASN A 190 -7.84 2.69 18.99
N PRO A 191 -8.06 2.51 20.31
CA PRO A 191 -8.06 3.63 21.26
C PRO A 191 -6.69 4.31 21.39
N ILE A 192 -5.60 3.59 21.11
CA ILE A 192 -4.23 4.13 21.16
C ILE A 192 -3.97 5.01 19.92
N ALA A 193 -4.52 4.68 18.75
CA ALA A 193 -4.35 5.48 17.53
C ALA A 193 -5.71 6.00 17.02
N PRO A 194 -6.35 6.95 17.75
CA PRO A 194 -7.75 7.33 17.51
C PRO A 194 -7.98 8.06 16.18
N GLN A 195 -6.93 8.58 15.55
CA GLN A 195 -7.03 9.26 14.26
C GLN A 195 -7.13 8.26 13.09
N LEU A 196 -6.73 7.00 13.28
CA LEU A 196 -6.79 5.99 12.23
C LEU A 196 -8.05 5.13 12.36
N THR A 197 -8.77 5.05 11.24
CA THR A 197 -9.77 4.02 11.00
C THR A 197 -9.38 3.25 9.75
N LEU A 198 -9.15 1.94 9.86
CA LEU A 198 -8.92 1.08 8.70
C LEU A 198 -10.28 0.56 8.19
N VAL A 199 -10.42 0.53 6.88
CA VAL A 199 -11.64 0.04 6.19
C VAL A 199 -11.22 -1.00 5.19
N SER A 200 -11.95 -2.12 5.10
CA SER A 200 -11.67 -3.15 4.10
C SER A 200 -12.37 -2.90 2.77
N TYR A 201 -11.84 -3.50 1.69
CA TYR A 201 -12.61 -3.76 0.48
C TYR A 201 -13.77 -4.71 0.77
N GLN A 202 -14.64 -4.88 -0.22
CA GLN A 202 -15.75 -5.84 -0.14
C GLN A 202 -15.22 -7.28 -0.14
N ILE A 203 -15.76 -8.08 0.77
CA ILE A 203 -15.46 -9.52 0.90
C ILE A 203 -16.77 -10.26 0.66
N ARG A 204 -16.91 -10.93 -0.48
CA ARG A 204 -18.15 -11.63 -0.85
C ARG A 204 -18.06 -13.08 -0.39
N LEU A 205 -18.89 -13.47 0.57
CA LEU A 205 -19.06 -14.87 0.94
C LEU A 205 -20.21 -15.44 0.13
N MET A 206 -19.93 -16.50 -0.62
CA MET A 206 -20.90 -17.22 -1.43
C MET A 206 -20.94 -18.67 -0.95
N THR A 207 -22.13 -19.26 -0.90
CA THR A 207 -22.25 -20.69 -0.63
C THR A 207 -21.89 -21.45 -1.89
N ASN A 208 -21.08 -22.49 -1.77
CA ASN A 208 -21.11 -23.54 -2.78
C ASN A 208 -22.54 -24.08 -2.78
N ALA A 209 -23.25 -23.94 -3.91
CA ALA A 209 -24.42 -24.77 -4.11
C ALA A 209 -23.95 -26.20 -3.83
N ALA A 210 -24.67 -26.94 -2.98
CA ALA A 210 -24.53 -28.39 -3.02
C ALA A 210 -24.67 -28.73 -4.50
N SER A 211 -23.68 -29.41 -5.06
CA SER A 211 -23.78 -29.91 -6.42
C SER A 211 -25.06 -30.76 -6.47
N GLU A 212 -26.16 -30.18 -6.96
CA GLU A 212 -26.95 -30.93 -7.91
C GLU A 212 -25.94 -31.33 -8.97
N GLU A 213 -25.79 -32.63 -9.13
CA GLU A 213 -24.99 -33.30 -10.13
C GLU A 213 -25.48 -32.81 -11.50
N GLN A 214 -25.03 -31.63 -11.91
CA GLN A 214 -25.37 -31.04 -13.19
C GLN A 214 -24.45 -31.65 -14.22
N ASP A 215 -24.81 -32.88 -14.58
CA ASP A 215 -24.62 -33.51 -15.87
C ASP A 215 -23.38 -33.00 -16.64
N CYS A 216 -22.20 -33.48 -16.24
CA CYS A 216 -20.92 -33.26 -16.93
C CYS A 216 -20.88 -33.96 -18.32
N ALA A 217 -22.01 -34.10 -19.01
CA ALA A 217 -22.07 -34.71 -20.33
C ALA A 217 -21.74 -33.73 -21.47
N ASN A 218 -21.75 -32.40 -21.25
CA ASN A 218 -21.59 -31.42 -22.35
C ASN A 218 -20.60 -30.26 -22.13
N ALA A 219 -19.82 -30.25 -21.05
CA ALA A 219 -18.81 -29.20 -20.85
C ALA A 219 -17.53 -29.53 -21.65
N ARG A 220 -17.32 -28.84 -22.79
CA ARG A 220 -16.00 -28.80 -23.45
C ARG A 220 -14.97 -28.31 -22.45
N ILE A 221 -13.95 -29.12 -22.17
CA ILE A 221 -12.80 -28.75 -21.36
C ILE A 221 -12.09 -27.58 -22.06
N ILE A 222 -12.23 -26.37 -21.51
CA ILE A 222 -11.35 -25.24 -21.85
C ILE A 222 -10.21 -25.29 -20.85
N THR A 223 -9.09 -25.89 -21.25
CA THR A 223 -7.86 -25.87 -20.49
C THR A 223 -7.27 -24.46 -20.56
N ILE A 224 -7.41 -23.67 -19.49
CA ILE A 224 -6.72 -22.39 -19.38
C ILE A 224 -5.30 -22.69 -18.89
N THR A 225 -4.31 -22.61 -19.78
CA THR A 225 -2.90 -22.71 -19.42
C THR A 225 -2.49 -21.44 -18.65
N PRO A 226 -1.93 -21.53 -17.43
CA PRO A 226 -1.48 -20.34 -16.71
C PRO A 226 -0.31 -19.70 -17.46
N CYS A 227 -0.46 -18.42 -17.83
CA CYS A 227 0.63 -17.63 -18.40
C CYS A 227 1.55 -17.20 -17.25
N TYR A 228 2.62 -17.96 -17.00
CA TYR A 228 3.68 -17.51 -16.11
C TYR A 228 4.50 -16.42 -16.81
N GLN A 229 4.46 -15.20 -16.28
CA GLN A 229 5.46 -14.18 -16.63
C GLN A 229 6.83 -14.69 -16.18
N LYS A 230 7.65 -15.10 -17.14
CA LYS A 230 9.04 -15.46 -16.93
C LYS A 230 9.81 -14.18 -16.61
N ILE A 231 10.19 -13.98 -15.35
CA ILE A 231 11.15 -12.94 -14.97
C ILE A 231 12.50 -13.36 -15.58
N VAL A 232 12.88 -12.72 -16.67
CA VAL A 232 14.24 -12.84 -17.23
C VAL A 232 15.16 -12.00 -16.35
N ILE A 233 16.04 -12.67 -15.60
CA ILE A 233 17.17 -12.02 -14.94
C ILE A 233 18.26 -11.90 -16.00
N ASP A 234 18.36 -10.76 -16.67
CA ASP A 234 19.50 -10.49 -17.56
C ASP A 234 20.72 -10.09 -16.74
N SER A 235 21.62 -11.06 -16.53
CA SER A 235 23.03 -10.78 -16.24
C SER A 235 23.79 -10.66 -17.56
N MET A 236 24.33 -9.46 -17.81
CA MET A 236 25.26 -9.06 -18.87
C MET A 236 26.15 -10.18 -19.44
N ILE A 237 26.05 -10.51 -20.74
CA ILE A 237 27.20 -10.81 -21.65
C ILE A 237 26.82 -10.54 -23.13
N GLY A 238 27.48 -9.57 -23.78
CA GLY A 238 27.84 -9.59 -25.21
C GLY A 238 26.85 -9.03 -26.27
N PRO A 239 27.32 -8.35 -27.34
CA PRO A 239 26.47 -7.75 -28.35
C PRO A 239 26.15 -8.74 -29.49
N GLY A 240 24.88 -8.74 -29.92
CA GLY A 240 24.48 -9.23 -31.23
C GLY A 240 23.59 -10.48 -31.21
N ARG A 241 22.28 -10.25 -31.23
CA ARG A 241 21.33 -10.90 -32.17
C ARG A 241 19.92 -10.35 -31.92
N VAL A 242 19.30 -9.90 -32.99
CA VAL A 242 17.87 -9.58 -33.10
C VAL A 242 17.10 -10.90 -32.96
N LEU A 243 16.03 -10.90 -32.15
CA LEU A 243 14.98 -11.90 -32.22
C LEU A 243 13.63 -11.18 -32.24
N ASP A 244 12.84 -11.55 -33.24
CA ASP A 244 11.59 -10.96 -33.69
C ASP A 244 10.51 -10.83 -32.60
N GLU A 245 9.71 -9.79 -32.76
CA GLU A 245 8.46 -9.54 -32.05
C GLU A 245 7.51 -10.74 -32.17
N ALA A 246 7.10 -11.29 -31.03
CA ALA A 246 5.97 -12.22 -30.97
C ALA A 246 4.73 -11.48 -30.43
N ASP A 247 3.67 -11.54 -31.23
CA ASP A 247 2.33 -10.99 -31.00
C ASP A 247 1.83 -11.13 -29.56
N ASN A 248 1.63 -9.98 -28.90
CA ASN A 248 0.86 -9.86 -27.67
C ASN A 248 -0.63 -9.72 -28.03
N SER A 249 -1.33 -10.84 -28.23
CA SER A 249 -2.79 -10.85 -28.25
C SER A 249 -3.33 -11.50 -26.97
N CYS A 250 -3.32 -10.75 -25.87
CA CYS A 250 -4.25 -10.99 -24.76
C CYS A 250 -5.49 -10.13 -25.02
N LEU A 251 -6.61 -10.78 -25.36
CA LEU A 251 -7.91 -10.14 -25.48
C LEU A 251 -8.35 -9.62 -24.10
N ASP A 252 -8.38 -8.30 -23.94
CA ASP A 252 -9.05 -7.62 -22.83
C ASP A 252 -10.57 -7.85 -22.95
N PHE A 253 -11.13 -8.63 -22.02
CA PHE A 253 -12.57 -8.59 -21.75
C PHE A 253 -12.78 -7.71 -20.52
N ASN A 254 -13.06 -6.42 -20.74
CA ASN A 254 -13.94 -5.56 -19.92
C ASN A 254 -13.94 -4.11 -20.43
N ASN A 255 -14.79 -3.79 -21.41
CA ASN A 255 -15.68 -2.60 -21.42
C ASN A 255 -16.33 -2.42 -22.80
N THR A 256 -17.63 -2.71 -22.89
CA THR A 256 -18.49 -2.14 -23.92
C THR A 256 -19.06 -0.83 -23.41
N ASP A 257 -18.48 0.29 -23.83
CA ASP A 257 -19.22 1.54 -23.97
C ASP A 257 -18.75 2.25 -25.27
N PRO A 258 -19.55 2.25 -26.35
CA PRO A 258 -19.15 2.84 -27.61
C PRO A 258 -19.60 4.30 -27.62
N LEU A 259 -18.66 5.24 -27.49
CA LEU A 259 -18.67 6.60 -28.09
C LEU A 259 -17.63 7.50 -27.38
N ASN A 260 -16.36 7.42 -27.78
CA ASN A 260 -15.54 8.58 -28.17
C ASN A 260 -14.09 8.15 -28.40
N ASN A 261 -13.79 7.87 -29.66
CA ASN A 261 -12.46 8.09 -30.20
C ASN A 261 -12.19 9.61 -30.17
N GLN A 262 -11.16 10.05 -29.45
CA GLN A 262 -10.11 10.91 -30.02
C GLN A 262 -8.81 10.75 -29.24
N SER A 263 -7.79 10.31 -29.98
CA SER A 263 -6.38 10.38 -29.67
C SER A 263 -5.94 11.82 -29.37
N GLU A 264 -5.15 12.03 -28.33
CA GLU A 264 -4.10 13.05 -28.37
C GLU A 264 -2.93 12.68 -27.45
N SER A 265 -1.81 12.37 -28.09
CA SER A 265 -0.49 12.29 -27.50
C SER A 265 -0.12 13.65 -26.89
N ASN A 266 0.04 13.70 -25.57
CA ASN A 266 0.71 14.83 -24.92
C ASN A 266 1.74 14.31 -23.92
N SER A 267 2.90 13.97 -24.46
CA SER A 267 4.15 13.76 -23.73
C SER A 267 4.53 15.06 -23.01
N LYS A 268 4.01 15.24 -21.79
CA LYS A 268 4.44 16.34 -20.92
C LYS A 268 5.77 15.97 -20.27
N TRP A 269 6.78 16.75 -20.60
CA TRP A 269 8.11 16.73 -20.02
C TRP A 269 8.05 16.82 -18.49
N PHE A 270 8.68 15.87 -17.82
CA PHE A 270 8.83 15.85 -16.36
C PHE A 270 9.82 16.94 -15.92
N LYS A 271 9.40 17.80 -14.99
CA LYS A 271 10.24 18.86 -14.42
C LYS A 271 10.81 18.35 -13.09
N TRP A 272 12.11 18.11 -13.04
CA TRP A 272 12.85 17.77 -11.83
C TRP A 272 13.64 19.00 -11.38
N THR A 273 13.62 19.33 -10.09
CA THR A 273 14.47 20.39 -9.53
C THR A 273 15.34 19.79 -8.45
N ALA A 274 16.65 19.69 -8.69
CA ALA A 274 17.64 19.37 -7.67
C ALA A 274 18.44 20.64 -7.39
N THR A 275 18.23 21.25 -6.22
CA THR A 275 18.93 22.48 -5.84
C THR A 275 20.18 22.11 -5.05
N GLN A 276 21.37 22.33 -5.61
CA GLN A 276 22.63 22.36 -4.86
C GLN A 276 22.95 23.81 -4.48
N LYS A 277 23.02 24.11 -3.17
CA LYS A 277 23.56 25.40 -2.70
C LYS A 277 25.07 25.31 -2.61
N TYR A 278 25.77 25.97 -3.53
CA TYR A 278 27.20 26.23 -3.36
C TYR A 278 27.38 27.35 -2.33
N LYS A 279 28.03 27.05 -1.20
CA LYS A 279 28.60 28.10 -0.34
C LYS A 279 29.86 28.62 -1.05
N SER A 280 29.80 29.85 -1.55
CA SER A 280 31.00 30.57 -1.99
C SER A 280 31.83 30.92 -0.76
N HIS A 281 33.02 30.33 -0.68
CA HIS A 281 34.07 30.83 0.21
C HIS A 281 34.72 32.04 -0.45
N LEU A 282 34.43 33.23 0.06
CA LEU A 282 35.32 34.39 0.11
C LEU A 282 35.09 35.10 1.44
#